data_AF-A0A3N4LSQ4-F1
#
_entry.id   AF-A0A3N4LSQ4-F1
#
_cell.length_a   1.000
_cell.length_b   1.000
_cell.length_c   1.000
_cell.angle_alpha   90.00
_cell.angle_beta   90.00
_cell.angle_gamma   90.00
#
_symmetry.space_group_name_H-M   'P 1'
#
loop_
_entity.id
_entity.type
_entity.pdbx_description
1 polymer ?
#
loop_
_entity_poly.entity_id
_entity_poly.type
_entity_poly.pdbx_seq_one_letter_code
_entity_poly.pdbx_strand_id
1 'polypeptide(L)'
;MIALTKARTGLKPKEAQLRVAMALVCGKDVSCVAATGFGKSLTYQMATLMMARKFGLIITPLNALGEDQVISCKRFHIRACNL
;
A
#
# COMPACT_ATOMS: atom_id res chain seq x y z
N MET A 1 -0.57 -11.50 6.52
CA MET A 1 -0.38 -10.05 6.28
C MET A 1 0.54 -9.40 7.31
N ILE A 2 0.18 -9.34 8.59
CA ILE A 2 0.95 -8.61 9.64
C ILE A 2 2.43 -8.98 9.68
N ALA A 3 2.75 -10.29 9.76
CA ALA A 3 4.14 -10.75 9.85
C ALA A 3 4.97 -10.31 8.63
N LEU A 4 4.39 -10.47 7.42
CA LEU A 4 5.02 -10.03 6.17
C LEU A 4 5.22 -8.51 6.14
N THR A 5 4.21 -7.73 6.53
CA THR A 5 4.30 -6.27 6.61
C THR A 5 5.43 -5.85 7.55
N LYS A 6 5.50 -6.44 8.76
CA LYS A 6 6.55 -6.13 9.72
C LYS A 6 7.93 -6.51 9.18
N ALA A 7 8.08 -7.68 8.57
CA ALA A 7 9.33 -8.13 7.98
C ALA A 7 9.81 -7.24 6.81
N ARG A 8 8.87 -6.70 6.01
CA ARG A 8 9.18 -5.91 4.81
C ARG A 8 9.32 -4.42 5.05
N THR A 9 8.63 -3.89 6.05
CA THR A 9 8.49 -2.44 6.27
C THR A 9 9.00 -1.98 7.63
N GLY A 10 9.18 -2.89 8.59
CA GLY A 10 9.42 -2.56 10.00
C GLY A 10 8.19 -2.02 10.74
N LEU A 11 7.07 -1.79 10.06
CA LEU A 11 5.87 -1.18 10.62
C LEU A 11 4.89 -2.24 11.15
N LYS A 12 4.22 -1.92 12.26
CA LYS A 12 3.04 -2.64 12.73
C LYS A 12 1.79 -1.98 12.14
N PRO A 13 1.04 -2.64 11.25
CA PRO A 13 -0.15 -2.05 10.65
C PRO A 13 -1.28 -1.90 11.69
N LYS A 14 -2.05 -0.82 11.56
CA LYS A 14 -3.29 -0.58 12.32
C LYS A 14 -4.39 -1.53 11.83
N GLU A 15 -5.34 -1.84 12.69
CA GLU A 15 -6.47 -2.74 12.36
C GLU A 15 -7.28 -2.24 11.15
N ALA A 16 -7.60 -0.95 11.09
CA ALA A 16 -8.27 -0.35 9.94
C ALA A 16 -7.46 -0.47 8.64
N GLN A 17 -6.13 -0.40 8.69
CA GLN A 17 -5.30 -0.61 7.49
C GLN A 17 -5.36 -2.06 7.02
N LEU A 18 -5.36 -3.01 7.96
CA LEU A 18 -5.49 -4.44 7.66
C LEU A 18 -6.83 -4.75 7.00
N ARG A 19 -7.94 -4.19 7.51
CA ARG A 19 -9.27 -4.38 6.92
C ARG A 19 -9.32 -3.95 5.46
N VAL A 20 -8.79 -2.76 5.14
CA VAL A 20 -8.73 -2.25 3.76
C VAL A 20 -7.85 -3.13 2.89
N ALA A 21 -6.64 -3.47 3.36
CA ALA A 21 -5.72 -4.30 2.58
C ALA A 21 -6.26 -5.71 2.33
N MET A 22 -6.94 -6.32 3.31
CA MET A 22 -7.58 -7.62 3.15
C MET A 22 -8.72 -7.56 2.12
N ALA A 23 -9.54 -6.51 2.15
CA ALA A 23 -10.59 -6.32 1.14
C ALA A 23 -9.99 -6.26 -0.28
N LEU A 24 -8.89 -5.52 -0.47
CA LEU A 24 -8.16 -5.47 -1.74
C LEU A 24 -7.64 -6.85 -2.18
N VAL A 25 -7.02 -7.60 -1.26
CA VAL A 25 -6.49 -8.96 -1.56
C VAL A 25 -7.63 -9.92 -1.94
N CYS A 26 -8.78 -9.80 -1.30
CA CYS A 26 -9.99 -10.57 -1.61
C CYS A 26 -10.71 -10.12 -2.89
N GLY A 27 -10.19 -9.13 -3.62
CA GLY A 27 -10.79 -8.63 -4.86
C GLY A 27 -12.11 -7.89 -4.64
N LYS A 28 -12.25 -7.20 -3.50
CA LYS A 28 -13.41 -6.37 -3.19
C LYS A 28 -13.12 -4.90 -3.51
N ASP A 29 -14.16 -4.20 -3.91
CA ASP A 29 -14.13 -2.74 -3.98
C ASP A 29 -14.20 -2.15 -2.57
N VAL A 30 -13.37 -1.14 -2.30
CA VAL A 30 -13.25 -0.55 -0.97
C VAL A 30 -13.07 0.96 -1.06
N SER A 31 -13.83 1.69 -0.25
CA SER A 31 -13.61 3.12 -0.02
C SER A 31 -12.97 3.32 1.34
N CYS A 32 -11.82 4.00 1.38
CA CYS A 32 -11.09 4.29 2.61
C CYS A 32 -11.08 5.81 2.85
N VAL A 33 -11.87 6.25 3.83
CA VAL A 33 -11.86 7.63 4.31
C VAL A 33 -11.02 7.69 5.58
N ALA A 34 -9.90 8.41 5.53
CA ALA A 34 -9.02 8.59 6.68
C ALA A 34 -8.27 9.92 6.59
N ALA A 35 -7.95 10.50 7.75
CA ALA A 35 -7.18 11.73 7.84
C ALA A 35 -5.80 11.63 7.17
N THR A 36 -5.20 12.78 6.88
CA THR A 36 -3.80 12.89 6.45
C THR A 36 -2.89 12.33 7.55
N GLY A 37 -1.76 11.72 7.17
CA GLY A 37 -0.86 11.06 8.13
C GLY A 37 -1.36 9.73 8.72
N PHE A 38 -2.61 9.31 8.45
CA PHE A 38 -3.13 8.04 8.95
C PHE A 38 -2.31 6.82 8.49
N GLY A 39 -1.63 6.94 7.34
CA GLY A 39 -0.87 5.87 6.70
C GLY A 39 -1.69 5.12 5.65
N LYS A 40 -2.50 5.84 4.86
CA LYS A 40 -3.34 5.24 3.81
C LYS A 40 -2.53 4.42 2.81
N SER A 41 -1.32 4.88 2.43
CA SER A 41 -0.48 4.18 1.45
C SER A 41 -0.09 2.76 1.88
N LEU A 42 0.05 2.51 3.18
CA LEU A 42 0.38 1.18 3.68
C LEU A 42 -0.69 0.14 3.32
N THR A 43 -1.95 0.55 3.09
CA THR A 43 -3.05 -0.37 2.74
C THR A 43 -2.82 -1.03 1.38
N TYR A 44 -2.56 -0.24 0.33
CA TYR A 44 -2.27 -0.80 -1.00
C TYR A 44 -0.89 -1.45 -1.05
N GLN A 45 0.10 -0.93 -0.31
CA GLN A 45 1.44 -1.54 -0.24
C GLN A 45 1.37 -2.95 0.35
N MET A 46 0.60 -3.15 1.42
CA MET A 46 0.35 -4.48 1.99
C MET A 46 -0.37 -5.40 1.01
N ALA A 47 -1.35 -4.90 0.27
CA ALA A 47 -2.03 -5.68 -0.76
C ALA A 47 -1.04 -6.13 -1.86
N THR A 48 -0.21 -5.23 -2.37
CA THR A 48 0.83 -5.54 -3.37
C THR A 48 1.82 -6.60 -2.88
N LEU A 49 2.23 -6.54 -1.60
CA LEU A 49 3.12 -7.55 -1.00
C LEU A 49 2.49 -8.94 -0.96
N MET A 50 1.17 -9.04 -0.87
CA MET A 50 0.45 -10.32 -0.78
C MET A 50 0.06 -10.90 -2.14
N MET A 51 0.00 -10.09 -3.19
CA MET A 51 -0.45 -10.49 -4.52
C MET A 51 0.75 -10.68 -5.47
N ALA A 52 1.60 -11.67 -5.21
CA ALA A 52 2.90 -11.85 -5.89
C ALA A 52 2.87 -11.90 -7.43
N ARG A 53 1.73 -12.23 -8.05
CA ARG A 53 1.54 -12.32 -9.50
C ARG A 53 0.74 -11.15 -10.10
N LYS A 54 0.48 -10.09 -9.32
CA LYS A 54 -0.27 -8.91 -9.74
C LYS A 54 0.53 -7.64 -9.47
N PHE A 55 0.13 -6.54 -10.11
CA PHE A 55 0.64 -5.20 -9.83
C PHE A 55 -0.52 -4.28 -9.46
N GLY A 56 -0.21 -3.19 -8.76
CA GLY A 56 -1.17 -2.12 -8.47
C GLY A 56 -0.90 -0.92 -9.38
N LEU A 57 -1.95 -0.40 -10.01
CA LEU A 57 -1.94 0.90 -10.68
C LEU A 57 -2.44 1.95 -9.69
N ILE A 58 -1.56 2.85 -9.27
CA ILE A 58 -1.90 3.92 -8.33
C ILE A 58 -2.02 5.23 -9.10
N ILE A 59 -3.23 5.79 -9.13
CA ILE A 59 -3.51 7.05 -9.82
C ILE A 59 -3.41 8.18 -8.80
N THR A 60 -2.49 9.10 -9.04
CA THR A 60 -2.29 10.30 -8.20
C THR A 60 -2.53 11.57 -9.02
N PRO A 61 -3.12 12.62 -8.43
CA PRO A 61 -3.41 13.86 -9.15
C PRO A 61 -2.16 14.70 -9.47
N LEU A 62 -1.03 14.47 -8.78
CA LEU A 62 0.20 15.23 -8.92
C LEU A 62 1.39 14.29 -9.09
N ASN A 63 2.31 14.63 -10.00
CA ASN A 63 3.54 13.85 -10.24
C ASN A 63 4.38 13.71 -8.97
N ALA A 64 4.52 14.81 -8.20
CA ALA A 64 5.24 14.80 -6.92
C ALA A 64 4.71 13.76 -5.93
N LEU A 65 3.37 13.58 -5.86
CA LEU A 65 2.77 12.56 -5.00
C LEU A 65 3.08 11.14 -5.48
N GLY A 66 3.14 10.93 -6.81
CA GLY A 66 3.55 9.67 -7.42
C GLY A 66 5.01 9.34 -7.13
N GLU A 67 5.91 10.31 -7.29
CA GLU A 67 7.33 10.21 -6.93
C GLU A 67 7.51 9.81 -5.45
N ASP A 68 6.78 10.47 -4.55
CA ASP A 68 6.77 10.11 -3.12
C ASP A 68 6.30 8.66 -2.89
N GLN A 69 5.30 8.19 -3.62
CA GLN A 69 4.84 6.79 -3.52
C GLN A 69 5.90 5.82 -4.03
N VAL A 70 6.60 6.13 -5.13
CA VAL A 70 7.69 5.30 -5.65
C VAL A 70 8.84 5.22 -4.66
N ILE A 71 9.24 6.34 -4.06
CA ILE A 71 10.29 6.39 -3.02
C ILE A 71 9.87 5.54 -1.79
N SER A 72 8.62 5.67 -1.34
CA SER A 72 8.08 4.86 -0.25
C SER A 72 8.10 3.36 -0.57
N CYS A 73 7.68 2.97 -1.78
CA CYS A 73 7.73 1.58 -2.23
C CYS A 73 9.16 1.04 -2.29
N LYS A 74 10.13 1.82 -2.80
CA LYS A 74 11.55 1.44 -2.85
C LYS A 74 12.10 1.16 -1.45
N ARG A 75 11.75 1.98 -0.44
CA ARG A 75 12.13 1.73 0.97
C ARG A 75 11.63 0.38 1.51
N PHE A 76 10.51 -0.12 0.99
CA PHE A 76 9.93 -1.42 1.35
C PHE A 76 10.30 -2.55 0.38
N HIS A 77 11.28 -2.29 -0.50
CA HIS A 77 11.74 -3.23 -1.53
C HIS A 77 10.58 -3.69 -2.44
N ILE A 78 9.61 -2.81 -2.69
CA ILE A 78 8.53 -2.99 -3.65
C ILE A 78 8.97 -2.32 -4.95
N ARG A 79 8.99 -3.08 -6.05
CA ARG A 79 9.27 -2.53 -7.38
C ARG A 79 8.12 -1.61 -7.78
N ALA A 80 8.44 -0.35 -8.04
CA ALA A 80 7.49 0.67 -8.47
C ALA A 80 8.18 1.66 -9.41
N CYS A 81 7.42 2.19 -10.37
CA CYS A 81 7.84 3.24 -11.29
C CYS A 81 6.67 4.19 -11.54
N ASN A 82 6.98 5.41 -12.00
CA ASN A 82 6.01 6.30 -12.59
C ASN A 82 5.91 6.02 -14.10
N LEU A 83 4.76 6.33 -14.68
CA LEU A 83 4.55 6.35 -16.12
C LEU A 83 4.89 7.73 -16.69
#